data_AF-A0A8H7LWD9-F1
#
_entry.id   AF-A0A8H7LWD9-F1
#
_cell.length_a   1.000
_cell.length_b   1.000
_cell.length_c   1.000
_cell.angle_alpha   90.00
_cell.angle_beta   90.00
_cell.angle_gamma   90.00
#
_symmetry.space_group_name_H-M   'P 1'
#
loop_
_entity.id
_entity.type
_entity.pdbx_description
1 polymer ?
#
loop_
_entity_poly.entity_id
_entity_poly.type
_entity_poly.pdbx_seq_one_letter_code
_entity_poly.pdbx_strand_id
1 'polypeptide(L)'
;MSSKAIREFDAKLPLPCWLPCAPAYAGTKPVTSTFVYPTPKVVQTPRDSDTNTATPDTQLPPFLTEKLVAKPDQLIKRRGKAGLLSLNKGWDESKAWIFGHGGKPVQVESATGTLNNFIVGPFLPHPSNTEYYICTNSQREGDEILFTHEGGVDIGDVYARAARLTITVNAPFPPRADVKSNLLAAIPAVKLAKFSKLGECVPMKVRQMQEDGHEDEHLPPLPPRVIYYSNSAKPTRLTNEPQVGPSKLPIKAIHTTEMDSE
;
A
#
# COMPACT_ATOMS: atom_id res chain seq x y z
N MET A 1 6.63 -11.10 18.07
CA MET A 1 5.71 -10.63 17.01
C MET A 1 6.40 -10.78 15.67
N SER A 2 5.83 -11.48 14.70
CA SER A 2 6.42 -11.63 13.35
C SER A 2 5.87 -10.59 12.36
N SER A 3 6.71 -10.17 11.41
CA SER A 3 6.27 -9.32 10.30
C SER A 3 5.38 -10.10 9.34
N LYS A 4 4.25 -9.51 8.93
CA LYS A 4 3.31 -10.10 7.97
C LYS A 4 3.12 -9.16 6.79
N ALA A 5 3.08 -9.73 5.59
CA ALA A 5 2.77 -8.96 4.39
C ALA A 5 1.29 -8.54 4.38
N ILE A 6 1.03 -7.34 3.87
CA ILE A 6 -0.31 -6.80 3.62
C ILE A 6 -0.52 -6.62 2.12
N ARG A 7 -1.78 -6.65 1.69
CA ARG A 7 -2.15 -6.46 0.28
C ARG A 7 -1.93 -5.01 -0.13
N GLU A 8 -1.81 -4.77 -1.44
CA GLU A 8 -1.59 -3.43 -1.98
C GLU A 8 -2.75 -2.49 -1.68
N PHE A 9 -3.99 -3.00 -1.74
CA PHE A 9 -5.17 -2.23 -1.36
C PHE A 9 -5.07 -1.74 0.10
N ASP A 10 -4.77 -2.64 1.03
CA ASP A 10 -4.68 -2.34 2.46
C ASP A 10 -3.50 -1.42 2.79
N ALA A 11 -2.42 -1.43 1.98
CA ALA A 11 -1.29 -0.52 2.13
C ALA A 11 -1.57 0.89 1.57
N LYS A 12 -2.33 0.99 0.47
CA LYS A 12 -2.60 2.27 -0.21
C LYS A 12 -3.61 3.16 0.51
N LEU A 13 -4.55 2.58 1.25
CA LEU A 13 -5.55 3.33 2.00
C LEU A 13 -4.97 4.17 3.15
N PRO A 14 -4.16 3.63 4.07
CA PRO A 14 -3.62 4.39 5.20
C PRO A 14 -2.55 5.39 4.80
N LEU A 15 -1.80 5.14 3.71
CA LEU A 15 -0.61 5.92 3.37
C LEU A 15 -0.88 7.44 3.26
N PRO A 16 -1.82 7.94 2.44
CA PRO A 16 -2.08 9.37 2.36
C PRO A 16 -2.81 9.95 3.58
N CYS A 17 -3.36 9.12 4.46
CA CYS A 17 -3.97 9.56 5.72
C CYS A 17 -2.91 9.76 6.80
N TRP A 18 -2.00 8.80 6.98
CA TRP A 18 -1.06 8.81 8.08
C TRP A 18 0.28 9.46 7.77
N LEU A 19 0.69 9.50 6.50
CA LEU A 19 1.92 10.18 6.12
C LEU A 19 1.90 11.70 6.40
N PRO A 20 0.80 12.47 6.16
CA PRO A 20 0.74 13.87 6.57
C PRO A 20 0.63 14.06 8.10
N CYS A 21 0.05 13.10 8.80
CA CYS A 21 -0.17 13.17 10.24
C CYS A 21 0.99 12.60 11.07
N ALA A 22 2.00 12.02 10.42
CA ALA A 22 3.08 11.39 11.15
C ALA A 22 3.92 12.45 11.90
N PRO A 23 4.26 12.19 13.18
CA PRO A 23 5.00 13.13 13.98
C PRO A 23 6.43 13.31 13.45
N ALA A 24 7.06 14.42 13.81
CA ALA A 24 8.47 14.62 13.57
C ALA A 24 9.31 13.57 14.32
N TYR A 25 10.47 13.22 13.76
CA TYR A 25 11.43 12.39 14.49
C TYR A 25 11.88 13.13 15.76
N ALA A 26 12.11 12.39 16.85
CA ALA A 26 12.52 12.96 18.14
C ALA A 26 13.73 13.91 18.02
N GLY A 27 13.60 15.15 18.50
CA GLY A 27 14.64 16.17 18.37
C GLY A 27 14.72 16.87 17.01
N THR A 28 13.77 16.60 16.09
CA THR A 28 13.65 17.34 14.82
C THR A 28 12.41 18.23 14.81
N LYS A 29 12.48 19.35 14.08
CA LYS A 29 11.31 20.20 13.87
C LYS A 29 10.31 19.51 12.93
N PRO A 30 8.99 19.60 13.19
CA PRO A 30 7.97 19.24 12.21
C PRO A 30 8.22 19.96 10.89
N VAL A 31 8.00 19.26 9.79
CA VAL A 31 8.05 19.92 8.48
C VAL A 31 6.65 20.17 8.00
N THR A 32 6.35 21.44 7.76
CA THR A 32 5.15 21.87 7.08
C THR A 32 5.31 21.58 5.61
N SER A 33 4.52 20.64 5.10
CA SER A 33 4.49 20.32 3.69
C SER A 33 3.37 21.09 2.98
N THR A 34 3.67 21.63 1.80
CA THR A 34 2.64 22.14 0.86
C THR A 34 2.12 21.05 -0.07
N PHE A 35 2.62 19.82 0.06
CA PHE A 35 2.20 18.68 -0.74
C PHE A 35 0.81 18.22 -0.29
N VAL A 36 -0.15 18.31 -1.21
CA VAL A 36 -1.49 17.76 -1.00
C VAL A 36 -1.46 16.29 -1.36
N TYR A 37 -1.61 15.43 -0.35
CA TYR A 37 -1.70 14.00 -0.55
C TYR A 37 -2.97 13.65 -1.34
N PRO A 38 -2.86 12.90 -2.45
CA PRO A 38 -4.03 12.56 -3.24
C PRO A 38 -4.93 11.57 -2.49
N THR A 39 -6.24 11.76 -2.61
CA THR A 39 -7.21 10.77 -2.14
C THR A 39 -6.96 9.42 -2.81
N PRO A 40 -6.87 8.30 -2.06
CA PRO A 40 -6.75 6.97 -2.65
C PRO A 40 -7.88 6.70 -3.65
N LYS A 41 -7.52 6.53 -4.93
CA LYS A 41 -8.42 6.03 -5.97
C LYS A 41 -8.12 4.55 -6.23
N VAL A 42 -8.60 3.68 -5.34
CA VAL A 42 -8.45 2.22 -5.49
C VAL A 42 -9.72 1.48 -5.14
N VAL A 43 -9.93 0.37 -5.84
CA VAL A 43 -11.08 -0.51 -5.71
C VAL A 43 -10.57 -1.94 -5.62
N GLN A 44 -11.00 -2.68 -4.60
CA GLN A 44 -10.73 -4.12 -4.52
C GLN A 44 -11.91 -4.90 -5.10
N THR A 45 -11.63 -5.81 -6.01
CA THR A 45 -12.59 -6.71 -6.64
C THR A 45 -12.22 -8.16 -6.30
N PRO A 46 -12.67 -8.65 -5.12
CA PRO A 46 -12.70 -10.07 -4.83
C PRO A 46 -13.43 -10.84 -5.92
N ARG A 47 -12.95 -12.05 -6.19
CA ARG A 47 -13.51 -12.97 -7.16
C ARG A 47 -13.54 -14.36 -6.59
N ASP A 48 -14.73 -14.90 -6.50
CA ASP A 48 -14.99 -16.30 -6.19
C ASP A 48 -15.32 -17.01 -7.52
N SER A 49 -14.71 -18.18 -7.73
CA SER A 49 -14.92 -19.01 -8.92
C SER A 49 -16.36 -19.50 -9.03
N ASP A 50 -17.05 -19.65 -7.90
CA ASP A 50 -18.29 -20.42 -7.81
C ASP A 50 -19.53 -19.53 -8.01
N THR A 51 -19.43 -18.24 -7.66
CA THR A 51 -20.60 -17.34 -7.62
C THR A 51 -20.80 -16.48 -8.87
N ASN A 52 -19.78 -16.37 -9.74
CA ASN A 52 -19.76 -15.65 -11.03
C ASN A 52 -20.38 -14.21 -11.06
N THR A 53 -20.75 -13.60 -9.93
CA THR A 53 -21.48 -12.34 -9.85
C THR A 53 -20.57 -11.11 -9.85
N ALA A 54 -21.04 -10.02 -10.48
CA ALA A 54 -20.36 -8.72 -10.57
C ALA A 54 -21.12 -7.67 -9.75
N THR A 55 -20.42 -6.68 -9.19
CA THR A 55 -21.10 -5.48 -8.67
C THR A 55 -21.85 -4.77 -9.80
N PRO A 56 -23.13 -4.40 -9.60
CA PRO A 56 -23.86 -3.56 -10.54
C PRO A 56 -23.10 -2.26 -10.81
N ASP A 57 -23.09 -1.81 -12.06
CA ASP A 57 -22.30 -0.65 -12.46
C ASP A 57 -22.76 0.66 -11.77
N THR A 58 -23.95 0.65 -11.15
CA THR A 58 -24.52 1.74 -10.34
C THR A 58 -23.81 1.98 -9.00
N GLN A 59 -22.99 1.05 -8.52
CA GLN A 59 -22.23 1.19 -7.26
C GLN A 59 -20.74 1.45 -7.48
N LEU A 60 -20.31 1.65 -8.73
CA LEU A 60 -18.93 1.94 -9.06
C LEU A 60 -18.54 3.35 -8.57
N PRO A 61 -17.32 3.58 -8.07
CA PRO A 61 -16.90 4.91 -7.70
C PRO A 61 -16.78 5.75 -8.97
N PRO A 62 -17.03 7.07 -8.88
CA PRO A 62 -17.06 7.94 -10.06
C PRO A 62 -15.79 7.92 -10.92
N PHE A 63 -14.63 7.62 -10.32
CA PHE A 63 -13.34 7.60 -11.03
C PHE A 63 -13.18 6.40 -11.99
N LEU A 64 -14.04 5.38 -11.93
CA LEU A 64 -13.96 4.23 -12.86
C LEU A 64 -14.38 4.56 -14.30
N THR A 65 -14.73 5.83 -14.57
CA THR A 65 -14.94 6.39 -15.91
C THR A 65 -13.62 6.79 -16.60
N GLU A 66 -12.53 6.94 -15.84
CA GLU A 66 -11.19 7.24 -16.36
C GLU A 66 -10.55 5.99 -17.00
N LYS A 67 -9.39 6.13 -17.66
CA LYS A 67 -8.57 4.98 -18.04
C LYS A 67 -8.03 4.30 -16.79
N LEU A 68 -7.98 2.97 -16.81
CA LEU A 68 -7.74 2.15 -15.62
C LEU A 68 -6.52 1.23 -15.77
N VAL A 69 -6.04 0.81 -14.60
CA VAL A 69 -5.15 -0.32 -14.42
C VAL A 69 -5.84 -1.33 -13.49
N ALA A 70 -5.95 -2.58 -13.93
CA ALA A 70 -6.40 -3.70 -13.10
C ALA A 70 -5.29 -4.74 -12.97
N LYS A 71 -5.12 -5.31 -11.77
CA LYS A 71 -4.08 -6.31 -11.49
C LYS A 71 -4.43 -7.18 -10.28
N PRO A 72 -3.88 -8.40 -10.15
CA PRO A 72 -4.11 -9.21 -8.97
C PRO A 72 -3.48 -8.57 -7.72
N ASP A 73 -4.17 -8.72 -6.60
CA ASP A 73 -3.77 -8.22 -5.29
C ASP A 73 -3.65 -9.37 -4.28
N GLN A 74 -2.69 -10.26 -4.56
CA GLN A 74 -2.43 -11.47 -3.78
C GLN A 74 -0.93 -11.65 -3.48
N LEU A 75 -0.25 -10.53 -3.21
CA LEU A 75 1.18 -10.51 -2.89
C LEU A 75 2.10 -11.00 -4.04
N ILE A 76 1.56 -11.13 -5.25
CA ILE A 76 2.30 -11.50 -6.45
C ILE A 76 3.24 -10.35 -6.85
N LYS A 77 4.55 -10.65 -6.95
CA LYS A 77 5.57 -9.71 -7.43
C LYS A 77 5.71 -9.81 -8.95
N ARG A 78 6.38 -8.83 -9.56
CA ARG A 78 6.69 -8.82 -11.01
C ARG A 78 5.48 -9.03 -11.94
N ARG A 79 4.29 -8.56 -11.52
CA ARG A 79 3.01 -8.71 -12.26
C ARG A 79 3.07 -8.28 -13.72
N GLY A 80 3.84 -7.23 -14.05
CA GLY A 80 4.05 -6.81 -15.44
C GLY A 80 4.76 -7.86 -16.30
N LYS A 81 5.83 -8.47 -15.78
CA LYS A 81 6.56 -9.54 -16.47
C LYS A 81 5.77 -10.85 -16.54
N ALA A 82 4.84 -11.05 -15.61
CA ALA A 82 3.92 -12.19 -15.59
C ALA A 82 2.69 -12.02 -16.50
N GLY A 83 2.54 -10.89 -17.21
CA GLY A 83 1.35 -10.62 -18.03
C GLY A 83 0.06 -10.39 -17.22
N LEU A 84 0.17 -10.15 -15.91
CA LEU A 84 -0.94 -10.02 -14.98
C LEU A 84 -1.36 -8.55 -14.78
N LEU A 85 -1.39 -7.77 -15.86
CA LEU A 85 -1.82 -6.38 -15.86
C LEU A 85 -2.80 -6.10 -17.01
N SER A 86 -3.95 -5.52 -16.68
CA SER A 86 -4.77 -4.76 -17.63
C SER A 86 -4.33 -3.30 -17.55
N LEU A 87 -3.80 -2.72 -18.63
CA LEU A 87 -3.26 -1.36 -18.65
C LEU A 87 -3.98 -0.50 -19.68
N ASN A 88 -4.25 0.76 -19.33
CA ASN A 88 -4.85 1.78 -20.21
C ASN A 88 -6.20 1.35 -20.81
N LYS A 89 -7.03 0.71 -20.00
CA LYS A 89 -8.33 0.16 -20.43
C LYS A 89 -9.49 0.87 -19.77
N GLY A 90 -10.67 0.83 -20.39
CA GLY A 90 -11.92 1.25 -19.73
C GLY A 90 -12.35 0.26 -18.65
N TRP A 91 -13.43 0.58 -17.94
CA TRP A 91 -14.03 -0.33 -16.96
C TRP A 91 -14.46 -1.65 -17.59
N ASP A 92 -15.21 -1.64 -18.69
CA ASP A 92 -15.73 -2.86 -19.32
C ASP A 92 -14.63 -3.83 -19.77
N GLU A 93 -13.58 -3.29 -20.40
CA GLU A 93 -12.41 -4.07 -20.81
C GLU A 93 -11.63 -4.61 -19.61
N SER A 94 -11.50 -3.83 -18.54
CA SER A 94 -10.83 -4.25 -17.30
C SER A 94 -11.63 -5.31 -16.56
N LYS A 95 -12.96 -5.15 -16.52
CA LYS A 95 -13.92 -6.12 -15.96
C LYS A 95 -13.85 -7.43 -16.74
N ALA A 96 -13.91 -7.39 -18.06
CA ALA A 96 -13.74 -8.58 -18.90
C ALA A 96 -12.40 -9.27 -18.64
N TRP A 97 -11.30 -8.50 -18.50
CA TRP A 97 -9.99 -9.04 -18.16
C TRP A 97 -9.97 -9.71 -16.78
N ILE A 98 -10.54 -9.08 -15.75
CA ILE A 98 -10.66 -9.63 -14.39
C ILE A 98 -11.43 -10.95 -14.42
N PHE A 99 -12.59 -10.98 -15.10
CA PHE A 99 -13.43 -12.17 -15.22
C PHE A 99 -12.71 -13.29 -15.99
N GLY A 100 -11.93 -12.93 -17.00
CA GLY A 100 -11.12 -13.87 -17.77
C GLY A 100 -9.98 -14.51 -16.98
N HIS A 101 -9.52 -13.90 -15.88
CA HIS A 101 -8.43 -14.42 -15.03
C HIS A 101 -8.90 -14.97 -13.69
N GLY A 102 -10.06 -14.50 -13.22
CA GLY A 102 -10.65 -14.87 -11.95
C GLY A 102 -10.96 -16.36 -11.86
N GLY A 103 -10.62 -16.99 -10.73
CA GLY A 103 -10.88 -18.42 -10.51
C GLY A 103 -9.98 -19.36 -11.32
N LYS A 104 -9.06 -18.84 -12.16
CA LYS A 104 -8.15 -19.66 -12.95
C LYS A 104 -6.80 -19.86 -12.23
N PRO A 105 -6.19 -21.05 -12.35
CA PRO A 105 -4.85 -21.28 -11.87
C PRO A 105 -3.85 -20.48 -12.72
N VAL A 106 -2.90 -19.84 -12.06
CA VAL A 106 -1.78 -19.16 -12.68
C VAL A 106 -0.51 -19.62 -11.99
N GLN A 107 0.48 -20.00 -12.80
CA GLN A 107 1.84 -20.23 -12.33
C GLN A 107 2.63 -18.92 -12.43
N VAL A 108 3.18 -18.48 -11.30
CA VAL A 108 4.12 -17.36 -11.23
C VAL A 108 5.40 -17.88 -10.59
N GLU A 109 6.48 -17.91 -11.38
CA GLU A 109 7.74 -18.51 -10.98
C GLU A 109 7.51 -19.97 -10.51
N SER A 110 7.84 -20.30 -9.26
CA SER A 110 7.65 -21.64 -8.69
C SER A 110 6.29 -21.88 -8.05
N ALA A 111 5.46 -20.83 -7.90
CA ALA A 111 4.19 -20.91 -7.18
C ALA A 111 3.01 -21.02 -8.16
N THR A 112 2.11 -21.96 -7.92
CA THR A 112 0.84 -22.08 -8.64
C THR A 112 -0.31 -21.79 -7.67
N GLY A 113 -1.25 -20.95 -8.10
CA GLY A 113 -2.43 -20.65 -7.30
C GLY A 113 -3.51 -19.96 -8.12
N THR A 114 -4.68 -19.81 -7.50
CA THR A 114 -5.85 -19.22 -8.15
C THR A 114 -5.93 -17.72 -7.90
N LEU A 115 -6.34 -16.95 -8.92
CA LEU A 115 -6.55 -15.51 -8.80
C LEU A 115 -7.98 -15.19 -8.35
N ASN A 116 -8.11 -14.76 -7.10
CA ASN A 116 -9.39 -14.50 -6.43
C ASN A 116 -9.52 -13.07 -5.91
N ASN A 117 -8.51 -12.21 -6.09
CA ASN A 117 -8.56 -10.83 -5.64
C ASN A 117 -7.79 -9.93 -6.60
N PHE A 118 -8.45 -8.85 -7.02
CA PHE A 118 -7.88 -7.86 -7.92
C PHE A 118 -8.01 -6.47 -7.31
N ILE A 119 -7.11 -5.58 -7.72
CA ILE A 119 -7.16 -4.16 -7.41
C ILE A 119 -7.23 -3.38 -8.71
N VAL A 120 -8.12 -2.39 -8.73
CA VAL A 120 -8.33 -1.47 -9.85
C VAL A 120 -8.04 -0.05 -9.37
N GLY A 121 -7.34 0.72 -10.21
CA GLY A 121 -7.06 2.13 -9.97
C GLY A 121 -6.92 2.88 -11.29
N PRO A 122 -6.79 4.22 -11.25
CA PRO A 122 -6.61 5.02 -12.46
C PRO A 122 -5.28 4.72 -13.14
N PHE A 123 -5.28 4.73 -14.47
CA PHE A 123 -4.09 4.73 -15.29
C PHE A 123 -3.48 6.13 -15.28
N LEU A 124 -2.22 6.22 -14.86
CA LEU A 124 -1.47 7.46 -14.85
C LEU A 124 -0.50 7.43 -16.04
N PRO A 125 -0.80 8.08 -17.17
CA PRO A 125 0.15 8.15 -18.29
C PRO A 125 1.34 9.02 -17.87
N HIS A 126 2.54 8.46 -17.96
CA HIS A 126 3.77 9.17 -17.63
C HIS A 126 4.95 8.57 -18.40
N PRO A 127 5.97 9.37 -18.75
CA PRO A 127 7.18 8.85 -19.39
C PRO A 127 8.04 8.08 -18.39
N SER A 128 8.79 7.08 -18.85
CA SER A 128 9.63 6.23 -17.98
C SER A 128 10.65 7.02 -17.15
N ASN A 129 11.11 8.17 -17.63
CA ASN A 129 12.00 9.05 -16.87
C ASN A 129 11.30 9.77 -15.70
N THR A 130 10.03 9.51 -15.42
CA THR A 130 9.31 10.03 -14.25
C THR A 130 8.95 8.95 -13.23
N GLU A 131 9.47 7.73 -13.42
CA GLU A 131 9.38 6.65 -12.44
C GLU A 131 10.55 6.74 -11.44
N TYR A 132 10.26 6.47 -10.18
CA TYR A 132 11.23 6.45 -9.08
C TYR A 132 11.05 5.17 -8.27
N TYR A 133 12.10 4.79 -7.56
CA TYR A 133 12.06 3.69 -6.59
C TYR A 133 12.39 4.22 -5.20
N ILE A 134 11.57 3.80 -4.22
CA ILE A 134 11.83 3.98 -2.80
C ILE A 134 11.49 2.68 -2.07
N CYS A 135 12.33 2.29 -1.12
CA CYS A 135 12.08 1.16 -0.24
C CYS A 135 12.64 1.47 1.14
N THR A 136 11.87 1.15 2.17
CA THR A 136 12.31 1.23 3.57
C THR A 136 12.26 -0.18 4.16
N ASN A 137 13.40 -0.67 4.62
CA ASN A 137 13.52 -1.99 5.23
C ASN A 137 14.12 -1.86 6.63
N SER A 138 13.44 -2.42 7.63
CA SER A 138 14.00 -2.51 8.97
C SER A 138 15.05 -3.62 9.05
N GLN A 139 16.22 -3.27 9.60
CA GLN A 139 17.33 -4.16 9.93
C GLN A 139 17.60 -4.10 11.44
N ARG A 140 18.54 -4.89 11.94
CA ARG A 140 18.87 -4.91 13.37
C ARG A 140 19.46 -3.56 13.82
N GLU A 141 20.28 -2.96 12.97
CA GLU A 141 21.04 -1.74 13.25
C GLU A 141 20.23 -0.46 12.97
N GLY A 142 19.11 -0.56 12.26
CA GLY A 142 18.32 0.61 11.87
C GLY A 142 17.36 0.34 10.73
N ASP A 143 16.70 1.40 10.27
CA ASP A 143 15.86 1.37 9.07
C ASP A 143 16.69 1.84 7.86
N GLU A 144 16.84 0.96 6.87
CA GLU A 144 17.52 1.27 5.63
C GLU A 144 16.53 1.83 4.60
N ILE A 145 16.88 2.98 4.03
CA ILE A 145 16.16 3.63 2.94
C ILE A 145 16.98 3.47 1.67
N LEU A 146 16.36 2.86 0.67
CA LEU A 146 16.89 2.74 -0.68
C LEU A 146 16.14 3.70 -1.59
N PHE A 147 16.86 4.45 -2.42
CA PHE A 147 16.26 5.34 -3.41
C PHE A 147 17.01 5.31 -4.75
N THR A 148 16.26 5.30 -5.85
CA THR A 148 16.83 5.62 -7.18
C THR A 148 15.83 6.38 -8.04
N HIS A 149 16.37 7.20 -8.95
CA HIS A 149 15.64 7.99 -9.92
C HIS A 149 15.31 7.25 -11.23
N GLU A 150 15.72 5.98 -11.31
CA GLU A 150 15.39 5.02 -12.35
C GLU A 150 14.41 4.00 -11.77
N GLY A 151 13.11 4.32 -11.81
CA GLY A 151 12.07 3.37 -11.39
C GLY A 151 11.67 2.38 -12.48
N GLY A 152 10.49 1.77 -12.30
CA GLY A 152 9.85 0.95 -13.33
C GLY A 152 10.12 -0.55 -13.25
N VAL A 153 9.54 -1.28 -14.20
CA VAL A 153 9.64 -2.75 -14.29
C VAL A 153 11.04 -3.23 -14.72
N ASP A 154 11.85 -2.33 -15.27
CA ASP A 154 13.17 -2.61 -15.85
C ASP A 154 14.34 -2.08 -15.00
N ILE A 155 14.07 -1.72 -13.75
CA ILE A 155 15.07 -1.24 -12.78
C ILE A 155 16.26 -2.19 -12.56
N GLY A 156 16.07 -3.50 -12.77
CA GLY A 156 17.13 -4.50 -12.61
C GLY A 156 17.52 -4.75 -11.15
N ASP A 157 18.82 -4.86 -10.88
CA ASP A 157 19.34 -5.02 -9.51
C ASP A 157 19.37 -3.67 -8.78
N VAL A 158 18.35 -3.47 -7.96
CA VAL A 158 18.16 -2.26 -7.17
C VAL A 158 19.29 -2.07 -6.15
N TYR A 159 19.82 -3.14 -5.56
CA TYR A 159 20.81 -3.03 -4.49
C TYR A 159 22.15 -2.50 -5.00
N ALA A 160 22.46 -2.74 -6.28
CA ALA A 160 23.63 -2.19 -6.95
C ALA A 160 23.43 -0.73 -7.44
N ARG A 161 22.18 -0.30 -7.66
CA ARG A 161 21.87 1.00 -8.28
C ARG A 161 21.36 2.07 -7.31
N ALA A 162 20.72 1.68 -6.22
CA ALA A 162 20.07 2.61 -5.31
C ALA A 162 21.07 3.27 -4.35
N ALA A 163 20.87 4.58 -4.12
CA ALA A 163 21.44 5.25 -2.96
C ALA A 163 20.86 4.62 -1.68
N ARG A 164 21.70 4.50 -0.65
CA ARG A 164 21.37 3.84 0.62
C ARG A 164 21.65 4.79 1.78
N LEU A 165 20.67 4.93 2.66
CA LEU A 165 20.78 5.67 3.91
C LEU A 165 20.23 4.82 5.05
N THR A 166 21.03 4.60 6.08
CA THR A 166 20.59 3.87 7.29
C THR A 166 20.27 4.86 8.40
N ILE A 167 19.02 4.85 8.86
CA ILE A 167 18.58 5.55 10.07
C ILE A 167 18.89 4.63 11.25
N THR A 168 19.97 4.92 11.95
CA THR A 168 20.50 4.03 13.01
C THR A 168 19.63 4.07 14.25
N VAL A 169 19.39 2.91 14.87
CA VAL A 169 18.62 2.81 16.11
C VAL A 169 19.27 3.66 17.21
N ASN A 170 18.45 4.43 17.93
CA ASN A 170 18.87 5.31 19.04
C ASN A 170 19.89 6.40 18.67
N ALA A 171 20.20 6.59 17.39
CA ALA A 171 21.03 7.69 16.93
C ALA A 171 20.17 8.95 16.65
N PRO A 172 20.77 10.15 16.71
CA PRO A 172 20.13 11.34 16.18
C PRO A 172 19.76 11.16 14.71
N PHE A 173 18.60 11.68 14.32
CA PHE A 173 18.22 11.69 12.90
C PHE A 173 19.24 12.50 12.09
N PRO A 174 19.70 11.97 10.94
CA PRO A 174 20.63 12.70 10.09
C PRO A 174 20.02 14.05 9.66
N PRO A 175 20.79 15.15 9.64
CA PRO A 175 20.32 16.42 9.11
C PRO A 175 19.64 16.25 7.75
N ARG A 176 18.52 16.95 7.53
CA ARG A 176 17.76 16.83 6.26
C ARG A 176 18.59 17.18 5.02
N ALA A 177 19.57 18.07 5.17
CA ALA A 177 20.53 18.37 4.12
C ALA A 177 21.33 17.14 3.70
N ASP A 178 21.72 16.29 4.67
CA ASP A 178 22.47 15.06 4.45
C ASP A 178 21.58 13.97 3.84
N VAL A 179 20.33 13.86 4.31
CA VAL A 179 19.33 12.98 3.68
C VAL A 179 19.16 13.34 2.21
N LYS A 180 19.04 14.63 1.92
CA LYS A 180 18.88 15.15 0.56
C LYS A 180 20.11 14.91 -0.30
N SER A 181 21.31 15.21 0.22
CA SER A 181 22.56 15.07 -0.53
C SER A 181 22.95 13.60 -0.74
N ASN A 182 22.53 12.69 0.14
CA ASN A 182 22.72 11.25 -0.04
C ASN A 182 21.70 10.66 -1.04
N LEU A 183 20.40 10.71 -0.70
CA LEU A 183 19.38 9.99 -1.46
C LEU A 183 19.11 10.65 -2.82
N LEU A 184 19.18 11.98 -2.91
CA LEU A 184 18.82 12.71 -4.13
C LEU A 184 20.04 13.09 -5.00
N ALA A 185 21.25 12.64 -4.64
CA ALA A 185 22.50 13.02 -5.32
C ALA A 185 22.48 12.75 -6.83
N ALA A 186 21.96 11.57 -7.20
CA ALA A 186 21.95 11.09 -8.57
C ALA A 186 20.76 11.61 -9.39
N ILE A 187 19.87 12.42 -8.80
CA ILE A 187 18.70 12.94 -9.53
C ILE A 187 19.16 14.00 -10.53
N PRO A 188 18.87 13.85 -11.84
CA PRO A 188 19.17 14.88 -12.83
C PRO A 188 18.52 16.22 -12.45
N ALA A 189 19.23 17.34 -12.66
CA ALA A 189 18.77 18.68 -12.25
C ALA A 189 17.34 19.02 -12.71
N VAL A 190 16.97 18.57 -13.92
CA VAL A 190 15.63 18.72 -14.51
C VAL A 190 14.54 18.03 -13.66
N LYS A 191 14.85 16.89 -13.03
CA LYS A 191 13.94 16.17 -12.12
C LYS A 191 13.97 16.78 -10.71
N LEU A 192 15.11 17.31 -10.27
CA LEU A 192 15.29 17.85 -8.91
C LEU A 192 14.36 19.05 -8.64
N ALA A 193 14.05 19.86 -9.65
CA ALA A 193 13.07 20.95 -9.54
C ALA A 193 11.65 20.48 -9.14
N LYS A 194 11.31 19.21 -9.41
CA LYS A 194 10.05 18.58 -8.94
C LYS A 194 10.17 18.02 -7.51
N PHE A 195 11.39 17.65 -7.08
CA PHE A 195 11.70 17.17 -5.72
C PHE A 195 11.90 18.27 -4.69
N SER A 196 12.15 19.52 -5.09
CA SER A 196 12.21 20.63 -4.13
C SER A 196 10.93 20.74 -3.29
N LYS A 197 9.79 20.33 -3.86
CA LYS A 197 8.51 20.20 -3.14
C LYS A 197 8.36 18.92 -2.30
N LEU A 198 9.13 17.86 -2.57
CA LEU A 198 9.02 16.55 -1.89
C LEU A 198 10.10 16.33 -0.80
N GLY A 199 11.27 16.96 -0.91
CA GLY A 199 12.37 16.83 0.05
C GLY A 199 12.07 17.39 1.45
N GLU A 200 10.98 18.16 1.57
CA GLU A 200 10.40 18.60 2.84
C GLU A 200 9.44 17.56 3.45
N CYS A 201 9.03 16.52 2.71
CA CYS A 201 7.71 15.92 2.90
C CYS A 201 7.60 14.58 3.63
N VAL A 202 8.64 14.03 4.25
CA VAL A 202 8.49 12.70 4.89
C VAL A 202 8.75 12.79 6.39
N PRO A 203 7.70 12.83 7.23
CA PRO A 203 7.83 12.47 8.64
C PRO A 203 8.10 10.96 8.75
N MET A 204 9.18 10.60 9.43
CA MET A 204 9.56 9.21 9.68
C MET A 204 9.46 8.93 11.18
N LYS A 205 8.76 7.85 11.53
CA LYS A 205 8.56 7.42 12.92
C LYS A 205 9.69 6.49 13.36
N VAL A 206 10.09 6.62 14.63
CA VAL A 206 10.81 5.60 15.40
C VAL A 206 9.80 4.79 16.20
N ARG A 207 9.93 3.45 16.21
CA ARG A 207 9.36 2.66 17.30
C ARG A 207 10.21 2.90 18.55
N GLN A 208 9.77 3.79 19.44
CA GLN A 208 10.24 3.73 20.81
C GLN A 208 9.55 2.54 21.48
N MET A 209 10.35 1.58 21.95
CA MET A 209 9.91 0.61 22.96
C MET A 209 10.05 1.33 24.30
N GLN A 210 9.12 2.25 24.60
CA GLN A 210 9.01 2.81 25.94
C GLN A 210 7.67 2.34 26.52
N GLU A 211 7.78 1.50 27.55
CA GLU A 211 6.73 1.27 28.52
C GLU A 211 6.46 2.63 29.18
N ASP A 212 5.41 3.36 28.80
CA ASP A 212 4.80 4.40 29.63
C ASP A 212 3.52 4.95 28.98
N GLY A 213 2.43 4.99 29.76
CA GLY A 213 1.21 5.80 29.59
C GLY A 213 0.68 6.02 28.17
N HIS A 214 -0.18 5.12 27.69
CA HIS A 214 -0.95 5.30 26.45
C HIS A 214 -2.03 6.38 26.65
N GLU A 215 -1.70 7.66 26.43
CA GLU A 215 -2.74 8.59 25.96
C GLU A 215 -3.04 8.20 24.52
N ASP A 216 -4.30 7.84 24.24
CA ASP A 216 -4.74 7.44 22.91
C ASP A 216 -4.55 8.63 21.95
N GLU A 217 -3.44 8.63 21.21
CA GLU A 217 -3.24 9.53 20.07
C GLU A 217 -4.48 9.41 19.16
N HIS A 218 -5.25 10.49 19.03
CA HIS A 218 -6.45 10.53 18.20
C HIS A 218 -6.06 10.41 16.72
N LEU A 219 -5.96 9.16 16.24
CA LEU A 219 -5.64 8.87 14.85
C LEU A 219 -6.83 9.24 13.96
N PRO A 220 -6.61 9.94 12.83
CA PRO A 220 -7.68 10.23 11.90
C PRO A 220 -8.28 8.91 11.34
N PRO A 221 -9.60 8.86 11.13
CA PRO A 221 -10.24 7.67 10.60
C PRO A 221 -9.69 7.34 9.20
N LEU A 222 -9.54 6.05 8.92
CA LEU A 222 -9.15 5.60 7.60
C LEU A 222 -10.22 5.98 6.56
N PRO A 223 -9.84 6.26 5.30
CA PRO A 223 -10.79 6.48 4.24
C PRO A 223 -11.71 5.26 4.09
N PRO A 224 -12.97 5.45 3.64
CA PRO A 224 -13.94 4.37 3.54
C PRO A 224 -13.38 3.23 2.69
N ARG A 225 -13.42 2.03 3.26
CA ARG A 225 -12.96 0.81 2.60
C ARG A 225 -14.01 0.41 1.57
N VAL A 226 -13.78 0.73 0.31
CA VAL A 226 -14.67 0.33 -0.77
C VAL A 226 -14.28 -1.06 -1.26
N ILE A 227 -14.95 -2.07 -0.71
CA ILE A 227 -14.77 -3.48 -1.10
C ILE A 227 -16.03 -3.93 -1.83
N TYR A 228 -15.81 -4.52 -2.99
CA TYR A 228 -16.89 -5.03 -3.82
C TYR A 228 -17.11 -6.50 -3.52
N TYR A 229 -18.07 -6.81 -2.65
CA TYR A 229 -18.42 -8.19 -2.35
C TYR A 229 -19.51 -8.70 -3.31
N SER A 230 -19.36 -9.96 -3.73
CA SER A 230 -20.23 -10.63 -4.70
C SER A 230 -21.54 -11.19 -4.11
N ASN A 231 -21.80 -11.05 -2.81
CA ASN A 231 -23.06 -11.45 -2.18
C ASN A 231 -23.32 -10.73 -0.83
N SER A 232 -24.32 -9.85 -0.80
CA SER A 232 -25.50 -10.08 0.06
C SER A 232 -26.65 -9.26 -0.50
N ALA A 233 -27.84 -9.87 -0.58
CA ALA A 233 -29.10 -9.24 -0.97
C ALA A 233 -29.62 -8.25 0.10
N LYS A 234 -28.73 -7.42 0.67
CA LYS A 234 -29.05 -6.33 1.59
C LYS A 234 -28.19 -5.11 1.24
N PRO A 235 -28.75 -3.89 1.32
CA PRO A 235 -28.09 -2.68 0.85
C PRO A 235 -26.71 -2.50 1.49
N THR A 236 -25.78 -2.08 0.63
CA THR A 236 -24.40 -1.68 0.89
C THR A 236 -24.30 -0.89 2.19
N ARG A 237 -23.66 -1.47 3.22
CA ARG A 237 -23.21 -0.68 4.36
C ARG A 237 -21.98 0.09 3.89
N LEU A 238 -22.15 1.37 3.55
CA LEU A 238 -21.09 2.35 3.78
C LEU A 238 -20.74 2.23 5.26
N THR A 239 -19.70 1.47 5.60
CA THR A 239 -19.22 1.44 6.98
C THR A 239 -18.52 2.77 7.24
N ASN A 240 -19.29 3.81 7.57
CA ASN A 240 -18.84 4.88 8.46
C ASN A 240 -18.81 4.31 9.89
N GLU A 241 -18.15 3.17 10.12
CA GLU A 241 -17.86 2.74 11.47
C GLU A 241 -16.56 3.42 11.90
N PRO A 242 -16.58 4.25 12.95
CA PRO A 242 -15.36 4.66 13.61
C PRO A 242 -14.67 3.39 14.08
N GLN A 243 -13.42 3.19 13.68
CA GLN A 243 -12.57 2.17 14.27
C GLN A 243 -12.34 2.57 15.72
N VAL A 244 -13.07 1.95 16.66
CA VAL A 244 -12.61 1.88 18.05
C VAL A 244 -11.43 0.89 18.03
N GLY A 245 -10.29 1.32 18.56
CA GLY A 245 -9.11 0.47 18.74
C GLY A 245 -9.42 -0.80 19.53
N PRO A 246 -8.46 -1.74 19.66
CA PRO A 246 -8.70 -3.01 20.32
C PRO A 246 -9.16 -2.78 21.76
N SER A 247 -10.46 -2.96 22.01
CA SER A 247 -10.96 -3.00 23.38
C SER A 247 -10.49 -4.32 23.99
N LYS A 248 -9.80 -4.21 25.14
CA LYS A 248 -9.43 -5.34 25.98
C LYS A 248 -10.72 -5.93 26.56
N LEU A 249 -11.38 -6.81 25.81
CA LEU A 249 -12.35 -7.73 26.40
C LEU A 249 -11.69 -9.10 26.53
N PRO A 250 -11.68 -9.71 27.73
CA PRO A 250 -11.02 -10.98 27.94
C PRO A 250 -11.70 -12.07 27.11
N ILE A 251 -10.89 -12.77 26.31
CA ILE A 251 -11.28 -13.96 25.58
C ILE A 251 -11.65 -15.03 26.62
N LYS A 252 -12.94 -15.35 26.74
CA LYS A 252 -13.38 -16.58 27.42
C LYS A 252 -13.01 -17.76 26.51
N ALA A 253 -12.06 -18.57 26.96
CA ALA A 253 -11.78 -19.87 26.36
C ALA A 253 -13.02 -20.76 26.47
N ILE A 254 -13.55 -21.20 25.33
CA ILE A 254 -14.55 -22.28 25.29
C ILE A 254 -13.76 -23.58 25.19
N HIS A 255 -13.71 -24.31 26.29
CA HIS A 255 -13.21 -25.68 26.36
C HIS A 255 -14.28 -26.58 25.72
N THR A 256 -14.01 -27.18 24.57
CA THR A 256 -14.82 -28.29 24.03
C THR A 256 -14.25 -29.59 24.56
N THR A 257 -14.95 -30.18 25.53
CA THR A 257 -14.83 -31.60 25.86
C THR A 257 -16.11 -32.28 25.40
N GLU A 258 -16.04 -32.99 24.28
CA GLU A 258 -16.90 -34.14 24.03
C GLU A 258 -15.97 -35.31 23.77
N MET A 259 -15.91 -36.19 24.77
CA MET A 259 -15.38 -37.54 24.64
C MET A 259 -16.51 -38.40 24.08
N ASP A 260 -16.24 -39.06 22.97
CA ASP A 260 -16.99 -40.23 22.54
C ASP A 260 -16.83 -41.36 23.57
N SER A 261 -17.96 -41.92 24.04
CA SER A 261 -18.01 -43.31 24.51
C SER A 261 -19.43 -43.86 24.49
N GLU A 262 -19.54 -45.01 23.81
CA GLU A 262 -20.63 -46.00 23.70
C GLU A 262 -21.78 -45.74 22.72
#